data_AF-A0A957I7K7-F1
#
_entry.id   AF-A0A957I7K7-F1
#
_cell.length_a   1.000
_cell.length_b   1.000
_cell.length_c   1.000
_cell.angle_alpha   90.00
_cell.angle_beta   90.00
_cell.angle_gamma   90.00
#
_symmetry.space_group_name_H-M   'P 1'
#
loop_
_entity.id
_entity.type
_entity.pdbx_description
1 polymer ?
#
loop_
_entity_poly.entity_id
_entity_poly.type
_entity_poly.pdbx_seq_one_letter_code
_entity_poly.pdbx_strand_id
1 'polypeptide(L)'
;LSPNDSQDKFDALASQIVNNLGSPAILSIEEIQDNTGFTNDGVTDASQTYGMLISAVQAAGGPVYEYRDIAPLDLTDGGAPGGNIRVGFLFRPDRVTFVDRAGGDAVTATTVSLGASGVELSASPGRIDPTNIAWDESRKPLAGEFIFGGQKIIVVANHFNSKGGDDPLFGRVQPPVLASEAQRLQQAMVVNGFVQDILALDPNANVIVMGDLNDFQFSAPVNTLEGSELNNLIETLPATEQYTYQFEGNLQVLDHILVSDNLFNNFLSGVDVVHGNAEQDTDFRFTDHDPVVAQFTFPYAINGNGCYVVALAGSPFSGAASIVEIGDIGYNGVRFHSGRWGMAQGFNNSTCYEVHGTDNNEIITGGLADDSIFGYAGNDLLIGLFGNDTFTGGAGADLINGNNGIDEILDFEPGVDFCFNVELGC
;
A
#
# COMPACT_ATOMS: atom_id res chain seq x y z
N LEU A 1 -5.04 -19.31 7.52
CA LEU A 1 -6.36 -19.35 6.87
C LEU A 1 -6.26 -20.17 5.58
N SER A 2 -7.19 -21.09 5.33
CA SER A 2 -7.25 -21.95 4.13
C SER A 2 -8.70 -22.22 3.72
N PRO A 3 -8.98 -22.79 2.52
CA PRO A 3 -10.33 -23.13 2.11
C PRO A 3 -10.98 -24.25 2.95
N ASN A 4 -10.19 -24.95 3.76
CA ASN A 4 -10.66 -25.98 4.68
C ASN A 4 -11.16 -25.42 6.02
N ASP A 5 -10.88 -24.15 6.33
CA ASP A 5 -11.44 -23.47 7.49
C ASP A 5 -12.95 -23.26 7.32
N SER A 6 -13.69 -23.13 8.43
CA SER A 6 -15.14 -22.92 8.40
C SER A 6 -15.51 -21.54 7.82
N GLN A 7 -16.68 -21.45 7.19
CA GLN A 7 -17.23 -20.17 6.73
C GLN A 7 -17.34 -19.16 7.88
N ASP A 8 -17.73 -19.61 9.09
CA ASP A 8 -17.81 -18.76 10.28
C ASP A 8 -16.48 -18.04 10.59
N LYS A 9 -15.33 -18.69 10.32
CA LYS A 9 -14.01 -18.06 10.50
C LYS A 9 -13.77 -16.97 9.46
N PHE A 10 -14.11 -17.20 8.20
CA PHE A 10 -14.03 -16.18 7.15
C PHE A 10 -14.96 -14.99 7.45
N ASP A 11 -16.19 -15.27 7.90
CA ASP A 11 -17.18 -14.24 8.24
C ASP A 11 -16.74 -13.40 9.46
N ALA A 12 -16.12 -14.03 10.46
CA ALA A 12 -15.58 -13.32 11.62
C ALA A 12 -14.41 -12.40 11.25
N LEU A 13 -13.43 -12.90 10.48
CA LEU A 13 -12.31 -12.09 9.99
C LEU A 13 -12.79 -10.95 9.08
N ALA A 14 -13.76 -11.23 8.20
CA ALA A 14 -14.41 -10.23 7.38
C ALA A 14 -15.10 -9.14 8.22
N SER A 15 -15.84 -9.54 9.26
CA SER A 15 -16.44 -8.58 10.20
C SER A 15 -15.40 -7.73 10.90
N GLN A 16 -14.26 -8.29 11.31
CA GLN A 16 -13.17 -7.52 11.90
C GLN A 16 -12.63 -6.48 10.91
N ILE A 17 -12.35 -6.87 9.66
CA ILE A 17 -11.89 -5.95 8.61
C ILE A 17 -12.90 -4.82 8.38
N VAL A 18 -14.19 -5.14 8.29
CA VAL A 18 -15.22 -4.16 7.94
C VAL A 18 -15.60 -3.28 9.13
N ASN A 19 -15.96 -3.89 10.25
CA ASN A 19 -16.62 -3.22 11.36
C ASN A 19 -15.65 -2.72 12.44
N ASN A 20 -14.56 -3.44 12.70
CA ASN A 20 -13.60 -3.08 13.73
C ASN A 20 -12.49 -2.19 13.15
N LEU A 21 -11.94 -2.57 11.99
CA LEU A 21 -10.85 -1.84 11.33
C LEU A 21 -11.33 -0.71 10.40
N GLY A 22 -12.63 -0.64 10.10
CA GLY A 22 -13.18 0.38 9.20
C GLY A 22 -12.76 0.24 7.73
N SER A 23 -12.47 -0.98 7.28
CA SER A 23 -12.02 -1.32 5.92
C SER A 23 -10.78 -0.55 5.45
N PRO A 24 -9.58 -0.84 6.01
CA PRO A 24 -8.33 -0.15 5.68
C PRO A 24 -7.98 -0.17 4.19
N ALA A 25 -7.26 0.86 3.72
CA ALA A 25 -6.88 0.97 2.31
C ALA A 25 -5.88 -0.11 1.87
N ILE A 26 -4.95 -0.46 2.75
CA ILE A 26 -3.93 -1.50 2.57
C ILE A 26 -3.94 -2.35 3.85
N LEU A 27 -3.86 -3.66 3.69
CA LEU A 27 -3.72 -4.66 4.74
C LEU A 27 -2.50 -5.53 4.39
N SER A 28 -1.56 -5.69 5.31
CA SER A 28 -0.67 -6.86 5.34
C SER A 28 -1.44 -8.00 5.97
N ILE A 29 -1.39 -9.19 5.37
CA ILE A 29 -2.03 -10.38 5.90
C ILE A 29 -1.05 -11.54 5.90
N GLU A 30 -0.92 -12.15 7.05
CA GLU A 30 -0.04 -13.27 7.33
C GLU A 30 -0.86 -14.57 7.40
N GLU A 31 -0.17 -15.71 7.50
CA GLU A 31 -0.80 -17.02 7.73
C GLU A 31 -1.80 -17.47 6.66
N ILE A 32 -1.77 -16.87 5.46
CA ILE A 32 -2.56 -17.36 4.33
C ILE A 32 -1.91 -18.66 3.83
N GLN A 33 -2.70 -19.72 3.77
CA GLN A 33 -2.31 -21.02 3.23
C GLN A 33 -2.74 -21.15 1.77
N ASP A 34 -2.12 -22.09 1.07
CA ASP A 34 -2.55 -22.50 -0.27
C ASP A 34 -4.00 -23.06 -0.30
N ASN A 35 -4.48 -23.32 -1.50
CA ASN A 35 -5.85 -23.74 -1.78
C ASN A 35 -6.22 -25.10 -1.16
N THR A 36 -5.25 -25.85 -0.63
CA THR A 36 -5.45 -27.20 -0.09
C THR A 36 -5.15 -27.27 1.41
N GLY A 37 -4.72 -26.16 2.01
CA GLY A 37 -4.37 -26.04 3.42
C GLY A 37 -3.25 -27.00 3.78
N PHE A 38 -3.35 -27.72 4.91
CA PHE A 38 -2.32 -28.66 5.37
C PHE A 38 -2.04 -29.88 4.46
N THR A 39 -2.67 -29.97 3.29
CA THR A 39 -2.50 -31.12 2.39
C THR A 39 -1.19 -30.99 1.63
N ASN A 40 -0.24 -31.88 1.87
CA ASN A 40 1.02 -31.89 1.14
C ASN A 40 0.85 -32.57 -0.25
N ASP A 41 0.40 -31.80 -1.24
CA ASP A 41 0.16 -32.26 -2.61
C ASP A 41 0.89 -31.44 -3.71
N GLY A 42 1.75 -30.51 -3.30
CA GLY A 42 2.53 -29.66 -4.18
C GLY A 42 1.79 -28.41 -4.68
N VAL A 43 0.54 -28.18 -4.27
CA VAL A 43 -0.17 -26.93 -4.57
C VAL A 43 0.39 -25.81 -3.71
N THR A 44 0.89 -24.75 -4.34
CA THR A 44 1.33 -23.56 -3.63
C THR A 44 0.44 -22.35 -3.89
N ASP A 45 -0.51 -22.40 -4.84
CA ASP A 45 -1.43 -21.29 -5.13
C ASP A 45 -2.43 -21.04 -3.99
N ALA A 46 -2.71 -19.77 -3.65
CA ALA A 46 -3.68 -19.38 -2.61
C ALA A 46 -4.85 -18.54 -3.15
N SER A 47 -5.04 -18.50 -4.47
CA SER A 47 -6.08 -17.66 -5.08
C SER A 47 -7.49 -17.97 -4.55
N GLN A 48 -7.78 -19.23 -4.22
CA GLN A 48 -9.05 -19.62 -3.62
C GLN A 48 -9.18 -19.09 -2.18
N THR A 49 -8.13 -19.20 -1.37
CA THR A 49 -8.13 -18.70 0.01
C THR A 49 -8.38 -17.19 0.05
N TYR A 50 -7.66 -16.41 -0.77
CA TYR A 50 -7.89 -14.97 -0.89
C TYR A 50 -9.30 -14.67 -1.41
N GLY A 51 -9.75 -15.37 -2.45
CA GLY A 51 -11.08 -15.19 -3.02
C GLY A 51 -12.22 -15.41 -2.02
N MET A 52 -12.08 -16.40 -1.13
CA MET A 52 -13.04 -16.66 -0.06
C MET A 52 -13.07 -15.53 0.98
N LEU A 53 -11.92 -15.03 1.42
CA LEU A 53 -11.85 -13.90 2.36
C LEU A 53 -12.42 -12.61 1.75
N ILE A 54 -12.05 -12.29 0.51
CA ILE A 54 -12.56 -11.12 -0.21
C ILE A 54 -14.09 -11.23 -0.36
N SER A 55 -14.60 -12.40 -0.73
CA SER A 55 -16.05 -12.64 -0.83
C SER A 55 -16.77 -12.46 0.51
N ALA A 56 -16.17 -12.91 1.61
CA ALA A 56 -16.71 -12.73 2.95
C ALA A 56 -16.72 -11.24 3.36
N VAL A 57 -15.66 -10.49 3.07
CA VAL A 57 -15.60 -9.03 3.29
C VAL A 57 -16.74 -8.31 2.55
N GLN A 58 -16.96 -8.65 1.28
CA GLN A 58 -18.08 -8.08 0.51
C GLN A 58 -19.45 -8.49 1.09
N ALA A 59 -19.60 -9.74 1.53
CA ALA A 59 -20.83 -10.23 2.15
C ALA A 59 -21.13 -9.52 3.50
N ALA A 60 -20.09 -9.12 4.23
CA ALA A 60 -20.19 -8.31 5.45
C ALA A 60 -20.52 -6.82 5.18
N GLY A 61 -20.67 -6.42 3.91
CA GLY A 61 -20.95 -5.04 3.52
C GLY A 61 -19.70 -4.18 3.30
N GLY A 62 -18.52 -4.80 3.28
CA GLY A 62 -17.23 -4.16 3.00
C GLY A 62 -17.00 -3.84 1.52
N PRO A 63 -15.91 -3.11 1.22
CA PRO A 63 -15.52 -2.81 -0.15
C PRO A 63 -14.94 -4.04 -0.86
N VAL A 64 -14.73 -3.91 -2.17
CA VAL A 64 -13.95 -4.89 -2.94
C VAL A 64 -12.48 -4.70 -2.61
N TYR A 65 -11.80 -5.78 -2.26
CA TYR A 65 -10.34 -5.83 -2.15
C TYR A 65 -9.75 -6.58 -3.35
N GLU A 66 -8.59 -6.11 -3.82
CA GLU A 66 -7.67 -6.91 -4.61
C GLU A 66 -6.55 -7.46 -3.72
N TYR A 67 -5.84 -8.49 -4.20
CA TYR A 67 -4.72 -9.06 -3.48
C TYR A 67 -3.45 -9.15 -4.35
N ARG A 68 -2.28 -9.15 -3.69
CA ARG A 68 -1.00 -9.53 -4.30
C ARG A 68 -0.22 -10.41 -3.33
N ASP A 69 0.26 -11.54 -3.82
CA ASP A 69 1.19 -12.43 -3.13
C ASP A 69 2.24 -12.95 -4.12
N ILE A 70 3.24 -13.66 -3.59
CA ILE A 70 4.14 -14.50 -4.38
C ILE A 70 4.06 -15.90 -3.76
N ALA A 71 3.58 -16.88 -4.52
CA ALA A 71 3.54 -18.26 -4.05
C ALA A 71 4.96 -18.72 -3.66
N PRO A 72 5.16 -19.33 -2.47
CA PRO A 72 6.45 -19.90 -2.09
C PRO A 72 6.77 -21.13 -2.95
N LEU A 73 8.01 -21.62 -2.87
CA LEU A 73 8.30 -22.97 -3.36
C LEU A 73 7.69 -23.98 -2.38
N ASP A 74 7.26 -25.12 -2.92
CA ASP A 74 6.60 -26.16 -2.14
C ASP A 74 7.48 -26.64 -0.98
N LEU A 75 6.95 -26.55 0.24
CA LEU A 75 7.58 -26.98 1.50
C LEU A 75 8.88 -26.25 1.86
N THR A 76 9.22 -25.12 1.23
CA THR A 76 10.48 -24.41 1.54
C THR A 76 10.32 -23.30 2.56
N ASP A 77 9.12 -22.73 2.67
CA ASP A 77 8.84 -21.64 3.58
C ASP A 77 8.29 -22.21 4.89
N GLY A 78 8.66 -21.59 6.00
CA GLY A 78 8.25 -22.01 7.33
C GLY A 78 6.75 -21.91 7.61
N GLY A 79 6.33 -22.43 8.75
CA GLY A 79 4.94 -22.39 9.20
C GLY A 79 4.29 -23.78 9.16
N ALA A 80 3.03 -23.84 8.76
CA ALA A 80 2.27 -25.07 8.68
C ALA A 80 2.82 -26.01 7.58
N PRO A 81 3.29 -27.23 7.92
CA PRO A 81 3.70 -28.20 6.92
C PRO A 81 2.57 -28.50 5.93
N GLY A 82 2.89 -28.49 4.64
CA GLY A 82 1.93 -28.71 3.54
C GLY A 82 1.09 -27.50 3.16
N GLY A 83 0.96 -26.47 4.01
CA GLY A 83 0.09 -25.32 3.75
C GLY A 83 0.73 -24.12 3.06
N ASN A 84 2.05 -24.18 2.82
CA ASN A 84 2.78 -23.16 2.06
C ASN A 84 2.41 -21.72 2.50
N ILE A 85 2.55 -21.47 3.81
CA ILE A 85 2.16 -20.20 4.43
C ILE A 85 2.94 -19.04 3.81
N ARG A 86 2.26 -17.92 3.59
CA ARG A 86 2.85 -16.69 3.08
C ARG A 86 2.35 -15.44 3.81
N VAL A 87 2.97 -14.33 3.46
CA VAL A 87 2.41 -12.99 3.58
C VAL A 87 1.81 -12.53 2.26
N GLY A 88 0.88 -11.60 2.31
CA GLY A 88 0.33 -10.93 1.13
C GLY A 88 -0.31 -9.60 1.46
N PHE A 89 -0.67 -8.87 0.42
CA PHE A 89 -1.44 -7.64 0.54
C PHE A 89 -2.90 -7.90 0.20
N LEU A 90 -3.82 -7.32 0.97
CA LEU A 90 -5.14 -6.93 0.48
C LEU A 90 -5.19 -5.41 0.38
N PHE A 91 -5.72 -4.87 -0.72
CA PHE A 91 -5.88 -3.43 -0.86
C PHE A 91 -7.14 -3.04 -1.62
N ARG A 92 -7.58 -1.81 -1.37
CA ARG A 92 -8.77 -1.21 -1.93
C ARG A 92 -8.44 -0.47 -3.24
N PRO A 93 -8.79 -1.01 -4.43
CA PRO A 93 -8.51 -0.34 -5.70
C PRO A 93 -9.30 0.97 -5.87
N ASP A 94 -10.33 1.22 -5.04
CA ASP A 94 -11.04 2.51 -4.95
C ASP A 94 -10.31 3.57 -4.11
N ARG A 95 -9.15 3.23 -3.51
CA ARG A 95 -8.41 4.12 -2.61
C ARG A 95 -6.93 4.22 -2.96
N VAL A 96 -6.32 3.10 -3.35
CA VAL A 96 -4.91 3.00 -3.69
C VAL A 96 -4.74 2.31 -5.03
N THR A 97 -3.68 2.68 -5.73
CA THR A 97 -3.21 1.93 -6.90
C THR A 97 -2.02 1.09 -6.47
N PHE A 98 -2.03 -0.21 -6.78
CA PHE A 98 -0.84 -1.04 -6.69
C PHE A 98 -0.05 -0.93 -8.00
N VAL A 99 1.25 -0.66 -7.93
CA VAL A 99 2.09 -0.57 -9.12
C VAL A 99 2.62 -1.97 -9.44
N ASP A 100 2.00 -2.64 -10.41
CA ASP A 100 2.43 -3.97 -10.86
C ASP A 100 3.68 -3.88 -11.76
N ARG A 101 4.77 -4.54 -11.34
CA ARG A 101 6.00 -4.73 -12.11
C ARG A 101 6.36 -6.21 -12.15
N ALA A 102 6.40 -6.76 -13.36
CA ALA A 102 6.73 -8.17 -13.58
C ALA A 102 8.16 -8.52 -13.13
N GLY A 103 8.41 -9.80 -12.85
CA GLY A 103 9.72 -10.32 -12.47
C GLY A 103 9.83 -10.83 -11.04
N GLY A 104 8.79 -10.62 -10.22
CA GLY A 104 8.70 -11.20 -8.88
C GLY A 104 8.40 -12.70 -8.95
N ASP A 105 9.20 -13.50 -8.25
CA ASP A 105 8.98 -14.93 -8.03
C ASP A 105 9.52 -15.36 -6.65
N ALA A 106 9.44 -16.64 -6.31
CA ALA A 106 9.82 -17.16 -5.00
C ALA A 106 11.32 -17.05 -4.66
N VAL A 107 12.20 -16.90 -5.65
CA VAL A 107 13.66 -16.99 -5.51
C VAL A 107 14.42 -15.77 -6.06
N THR A 108 13.74 -14.87 -6.77
CA THR A 108 14.32 -13.66 -7.34
C THR A 108 14.13 -12.48 -6.39
N ALA A 109 15.23 -11.88 -5.95
CA ALA A 109 15.21 -10.65 -5.16
C ALA A 109 14.73 -9.46 -5.99
N THR A 110 13.85 -8.63 -5.42
CA THR A 110 13.62 -7.27 -5.94
C THR A 110 14.76 -6.35 -5.50
N THR A 111 15.18 -5.48 -6.40
CA THR A 111 16.18 -4.43 -6.16
C THR A 111 15.54 -3.06 -6.26
N VAL A 112 16.17 -2.05 -5.66
CA VAL A 112 15.69 -0.67 -5.70
C VAL A 112 16.50 0.17 -6.67
N SER A 113 15.84 1.12 -7.34
CA SER A 113 16.50 2.10 -8.21
C SER A 113 15.75 3.43 -8.18
N LEU A 114 16.43 4.53 -8.52
CA LEU A 114 15.77 5.84 -8.62
C LEU A 114 15.18 5.98 -10.03
N GLY A 115 13.85 6.01 -10.10
CA GLY A 115 13.09 6.27 -11.33
C GLY A 115 12.68 7.74 -11.47
N ALA A 116 11.84 8.01 -12.47
CA ALA A 116 11.37 9.38 -12.76
C ALA A 116 10.45 9.94 -11.66
N SER A 117 9.78 9.04 -10.93
CA SER A 117 8.76 9.36 -9.93
C SER A 117 9.16 8.87 -8.53
N GLY A 118 10.46 8.94 -8.21
CA GLY A 118 11.02 8.46 -6.95
C GLY A 118 11.58 7.05 -7.01
N VAL A 119 11.77 6.43 -5.84
CA VAL A 119 12.33 5.06 -5.75
C VAL A 119 11.35 4.06 -6.34
N GLU A 120 11.88 3.11 -7.12
CA GLU A 120 11.14 2.04 -7.78
C GLU A 120 11.77 0.68 -7.46
N LEU A 121 10.93 -0.33 -7.33
CA LEU A 121 11.28 -1.74 -7.23
C LEU A 121 11.47 -2.34 -8.63
N SER A 122 12.42 -3.25 -8.78
CA SER A 122 12.57 -4.01 -10.03
C SER A 122 11.42 -4.99 -10.27
N ALA A 123 10.77 -5.43 -9.19
CA ALA A 123 9.55 -6.23 -9.19
C ALA A 123 8.62 -5.78 -8.05
N SER A 124 7.32 -5.67 -8.36
CA SER A 124 6.25 -5.28 -7.43
C SER A 124 4.99 -6.07 -7.79
N PRO A 125 4.53 -7.03 -6.96
CA PRO A 125 5.17 -7.44 -5.72
C PRO A 125 6.55 -8.09 -5.96
N GLY A 126 7.44 -7.99 -4.97
CA GLY A 126 8.80 -8.54 -5.02
C GLY A 126 9.25 -9.12 -3.68
N ARG A 127 10.22 -10.04 -3.70
CA ARG A 127 10.82 -10.63 -2.48
C ARG A 127 12.08 -9.89 -2.06
N ILE A 128 12.29 -9.69 -0.76
CA ILE A 128 13.54 -9.13 -0.22
C ILE A 128 14.51 -10.27 0.05
N ASP A 129 15.58 -10.33 -0.73
CA ASP A 129 16.68 -11.31 -0.63
C ASP A 129 16.22 -12.75 -0.30
N PRO A 130 15.33 -13.36 -1.12
CA PRO A 130 14.64 -14.61 -0.79
C PRO A 130 15.56 -15.83 -0.65
N THR A 131 16.81 -15.74 -1.11
CA THR A 131 17.80 -16.84 -0.99
C THR A 131 18.70 -16.71 0.24
N ASN A 132 18.52 -15.67 1.05
CA ASN A 132 19.28 -15.48 2.28
C ASN A 132 18.94 -16.56 3.31
N ILE A 133 19.96 -17.09 3.99
CA ILE A 133 19.81 -18.09 5.07
C ILE A 133 18.97 -17.58 6.24
N ALA A 134 18.80 -16.26 6.39
CA ALA A 134 17.88 -15.67 7.36
C ALA A 134 16.44 -16.20 7.19
N TRP A 135 16.07 -16.63 5.99
CA TRP A 135 14.74 -17.13 5.64
C TRP A 135 14.62 -18.65 5.64
N ASP A 136 15.67 -19.40 6.04
CA ASP A 136 15.62 -20.87 6.12
C ASP A 136 14.43 -21.30 7.00
N GLU A 137 13.55 -22.12 6.42
CA GLU A 137 12.31 -22.58 7.08
C GLU A 137 11.49 -21.42 7.69
N SER A 138 11.47 -20.27 7.04
CA SER A 138 10.69 -19.08 7.43
C SER A 138 10.03 -18.43 6.21
N ARG A 139 9.05 -17.54 6.47
CA ARG A 139 8.38 -16.79 5.42
C ARG A 139 9.30 -15.68 4.94
N LYS A 140 9.33 -15.48 3.63
CA LYS A 140 10.06 -14.38 2.99
C LYS A 140 9.21 -13.10 3.02
N PRO A 141 9.80 -11.90 3.17
CA PRO A 141 9.07 -10.64 3.06
C PRO A 141 8.48 -10.43 1.65
N LEU A 142 7.45 -9.59 1.57
CA LEU A 142 6.84 -9.14 0.32
C LEU A 142 6.88 -7.61 0.27
N ALA A 143 7.61 -7.04 -0.69
CA ALA A 143 7.64 -5.62 -0.95
C ALA A 143 6.67 -5.27 -2.10
N GLY A 144 5.96 -4.16 -1.98
CA GLY A 144 5.06 -3.65 -3.02
C GLY A 144 5.03 -2.13 -3.06
N GLU A 145 4.84 -1.58 -4.26
CA GLU A 145 4.63 -0.16 -4.50
C GLU A 145 3.13 0.17 -4.53
N PHE A 146 2.75 1.17 -3.74
CA PHE A 146 1.40 1.73 -3.73
C PHE A 146 1.45 3.21 -4.06
N ILE A 147 0.43 3.69 -4.77
CA ILE A 147 0.16 5.12 -4.93
C ILE A 147 -1.10 5.45 -4.13
N PHE A 148 -0.98 6.39 -3.18
CA PHE A 148 -2.08 6.91 -2.38
C PHE A 148 -2.08 8.44 -2.41
N GLY A 149 -3.13 9.06 -2.91
CA GLY A 149 -3.19 10.54 -3.04
C GLY A 149 -2.04 11.13 -3.85
N GLY A 150 -1.54 10.40 -4.86
CA GLY A 150 -0.38 10.79 -5.66
C GLY A 150 0.99 10.55 -4.99
N GLN A 151 1.00 10.07 -3.75
CA GLN A 151 2.22 9.76 -3.03
C GLN A 151 2.57 8.29 -3.23
N LYS A 152 3.80 8.03 -3.69
CA LYS A 152 4.35 6.68 -3.72
C LYS A 152 4.70 6.25 -2.30
N ILE A 153 4.30 5.03 -1.96
CA ILE A 153 4.56 4.38 -0.68
C ILE A 153 5.06 2.97 -0.98
N ILE A 154 6.23 2.63 -0.47
CA ILE A 154 6.75 1.26 -0.51
C ILE A 154 6.32 0.57 0.79
N VAL A 155 5.59 -0.53 0.67
CA VAL A 155 5.12 -1.32 1.82
C VAL A 155 5.82 -2.67 1.80
N VAL A 156 6.34 -3.08 2.96
CA VAL A 156 6.97 -4.39 3.18
C VAL A 156 6.14 -5.17 4.20
N ALA A 157 5.49 -6.24 3.74
CA ALA A 157 4.80 -7.21 4.58
C ALA A 157 5.78 -8.28 5.07
N ASN A 158 5.74 -8.60 6.36
CA ASN A 158 6.66 -9.50 7.02
C ASN A 158 5.92 -10.52 7.89
N HIS A 159 6.53 -11.69 8.01
CA HIS A 159 6.14 -12.68 9.02
C HIS A 159 7.40 -13.43 9.45
N PHE A 160 8.09 -12.90 10.46
CA PHE A 160 9.38 -13.42 10.93
C PHE A 160 9.24 -14.80 11.58
N ASN A 161 10.36 -15.49 11.79
CA ASN A 161 10.32 -16.82 12.38
C ASN A 161 9.74 -16.79 13.80
N SER A 162 8.89 -17.77 14.09
CA SER A 162 8.19 -17.85 15.37
C SER A 162 9.15 -17.98 16.54
N LYS A 163 8.68 -17.65 17.75
CA LYS A 163 9.39 -17.92 19.02
C LYS A 163 9.40 -19.41 19.41
N GLY A 164 8.93 -20.30 18.53
CA GLY A 164 8.89 -21.74 18.78
C GLY A 164 10.28 -22.31 19.08
N GLY A 165 10.39 -23.05 20.19
CA GLY A 165 11.64 -23.65 20.66
C GLY A 165 12.42 -22.79 21.67
N ASP A 166 12.01 -21.54 21.90
CA ASP A 166 12.54 -20.73 23.01
C ASP A 166 12.02 -21.25 24.36
N ASP A 167 12.80 -21.05 25.43
CA ASP A 167 12.33 -21.30 26.79
C ASP A 167 11.22 -20.29 27.16
N PRO A 168 10.21 -20.71 27.95
CA PRO A 168 9.16 -19.79 28.40
C PRO A 168 9.75 -18.71 29.32
N LEU A 169 9.16 -17.51 29.27
CA LEU A 169 9.56 -16.38 30.12
C LEU A 169 9.56 -16.75 31.61
N PHE A 170 8.58 -17.56 32.02
CA PHE A 170 8.48 -18.12 33.38
C PHE A 170 8.71 -19.64 33.35
N GLY A 171 9.97 -20.05 33.40
CA GLY A 171 10.38 -21.45 33.27
C GLY A 171 11.40 -21.92 34.30
N ARG A 172 11.73 -23.22 34.26
CA ARG A 172 12.81 -23.81 35.09
C ARG A 172 14.20 -23.30 34.70
N VAL A 173 14.39 -22.95 33.43
CA VAL A 173 15.65 -22.41 32.89
C VAL A 173 15.55 -20.88 32.93
N GLN A 174 16.52 -20.22 33.58
CA GLN A 174 16.56 -18.77 33.76
C GLN A 174 18.03 -18.26 33.70
N PRO A 175 18.33 -17.20 32.93
CA PRO A 175 17.41 -16.53 32.00
C PRO A 175 16.94 -17.48 30.88
N PRO A 176 15.76 -17.26 30.27
CA PRO A 176 15.27 -18.08 29.16
C PRO A 176 16.29 -18.14 28.02
N VAL A 177 16.46 -19.31 27.40
CA VAL A 177 17.25 -19.44 26.18
C VAL A 177 16.36 -19.14 24.97
N LEU A 178 16.72 -18.10 24.21
CA LEU A 178 15.99 -17.65 23.03
C LEU A 178 16.69 -18.12 21.74
N ALA A 179 16.59 -19.42 21.44
CA ALA A 179 17.29 -20.01 20.30
C ALA A 179 16.84 -19.43 18.95
N SER A 180 15.56 -19.06 18.83
CA SER A 180 14.97 -18.52 17.61
C SER A 180 15.36 -17.05 17.33
N GLU A 181 15.75 -16.29 18.37
CA GLU A 181 16.04 -14.85 18.29
C GLU A 181 17.21 -14.54 17.34
N ALA A 182 18.20 -15.43 17.26
CA ALA A 182 19.36 -15.25 16.38
C ALA A 182 18.97 -15.21 14.90
N GLN A 183 17.94 -15.95 14.49
CA GLN A 183 17.41 -15.90 13.13
C GLN A 183 16.58 -14.62 12.92
N ARG A 184 15.70 -14.25 13.86
CA ARG A 184 14.95 -12.98 13.78
C ARG A 184 15.88 -11.78 13.64
N LEU A 185 17.01 -11.78 14.34
CA LEU A 185 18.01 -10.72 14.22
C LEU A 185 18.58 -10.62 12.79
N GLN A 186 18.82 -11.76 12.13
CA GLN A 186 19.27 -11.79 10.74
C GLN A 186 18.18 -11.31 9.77
N GLN A 187 16.93 -11.72 10.01
CA GLN A 187 15.78 -11.26 9.22
C GLN A 187 15.61 -9.73 9.34
N ALA A 188 15.72 -9.19 10.55
CA ALA A 188 15.70 -7.75 10.82
C ALA A 188 16.80 -7.00 10.07
N MET A 189 18.05 -7.51 10.08
CA MET A 189 19.16 -6.90 9.35
C MET A 189 18.91 -6.86 7.83
N VAL A 190 18.35 -7.94 7.25
CA VAL A 190 18.06 -8.00 5.81
C VAL A 190 16.98 -6.98 5.42
N VAL A 191 15.90 -6.89 6.20
CA VAL A 191 14.81 -5.94 5.91
C VAL A 191 15.25 -4.50 6.14
N ASN A 192 15.97 -4.19 7.23
CA ASN A 192 16.50 -2.85 7.47
C ASN A 192 17.50 -2.43 6.38
N GLY A 193 18.37 -3.34 5.93
CA GLY A 193 19.28 -3.07 4.81
C GLY A 193 18.55 -2.69 3.52
N PHE A 194 17.44 -3.37 3.21
CA PHE A 194 16.59 -3.00 2.08
C PHE A 194 15.97 -1.60 2.23
N VAL A 195 15.54 -1.23 3.45
CA VAL A 195 15.04 0.13 3.75
C VAL A 195 16.15 1.18 3.62
N GLN A 196 17.37 0.87 4.07
CA GLN A 196 18.54 1.74 3.91
C GLN A 196 18.85 1.98 2.43
N ASP A 197 18.75 0.95 1.58
CA ASP A 197 18.95 1.10 0.14
C ASP A 197 17.89 2.03 -0.50
N ILE A 198 16.64 1.97 -0.05
CA ILE A 198 15.57 2.91 -0.47
C ILE A 198 15.94 4.34 -0.06
N LEU A 199 16.23 4.55 1.22
CA LEU A 199 16.47 5.88 1.78
C LEU A 199 17.81 6.49 1.32
N ALA A 200 18.76 5.67 0.89
CA ALA A 200 19.98 6.14 0.22
C ALA A 200 19.71 6.75 -1.15
N LEU A 201 18.66 6.29 -1.86
CA LEU A 201 18.23 6.86 -3.14
C LEU A 201 17.36 8.10 -2.94
N ASP A 202 16.45 8.05 -1.96
CA ASP A 202 15.60 9.18 -1.58
C ASP A 202 15.36 9.21 -0.06
N PRO A 203 16.01 10.12 0.68
CA PRO A 203 15.83 10.27 2.13
C PRO A 203 14.40 10.61 2.56
N ASN A 204 13.55 11.06 1.64
CA ASN A 204 12.14 11.37 1.91
C ASN A 204 11.18 10.28 1.41
N ALA A 205 11.68 9.11 0.98
CA ALA A 205 10.81 8.03 0.54
C ALA A 205 9.85 7.61 1.67
N ASN A 206 8.58 7.37 1.29
CA ASN A 206 7.58 6.84 2.20
C ASN A 206 7.71 5.32 2.26
N VAL A 207 8.19 4.79 3.38
CA VAL A 207 8.39 3.35 3.57
C VAL A 207 7.61 2.88 4.79
N ILE A 208 6.84 1.80 4.64
CA ILE A 208 6.13 1.12 5.71
C ILE A 208 6.64 -0.32 5.79
N VAL A 209 7.09 -0.75 6.96
CA VAL A 209 7.44 -2.13 7.26
C VAL A 209 6.45 -2.63 8.30
N MET A 210 5.67 -3.66 7.98
CA MET A 210 4.60 -4.12 8.85
C MET A 210 4.41 -5.64 8.83
N GLY A 211 3.71 -6.15 9.84
CA GLY A 211 3.33 -7.56 9.99
C GLY A 211 3.77 -8.15 11.33
N ASP A 212 3.68 -9.48 11.44
CA ASP A 212 4.11 -10.23 12.62
C ASP A 212 5.62 -10.41 12.64
N LEU A 213 6.31 -9.67 13.51
CA LEU A 213 7.76 -9.75 13.68
C LEU A 213 8.18 -10.79 14.73
N ASN A 214 7.22 -11.42 15.40
CA ASN A 214 7.42 -12.44 16.43
C ASN A 214 8.37 -12.00 17.56
N ASP A 215 8.46 -10.70 17.83
CA ASP A 215 9.28 -10.20 18.93
C ASP A 215 8.78 -8.88 19.49
N PHE A 216 9.24 -8.57 20.70
CA PHE A 216 8.77 -7.39 21.44
C PHE A 216 9.36 -6.10 20.86
N GLN A 217 8.66 -4.98 21.05
CA GLN A 217 9.11 -3.64 20.64
C GLN A 217 10.51 -3.30 21.16
N PHE A 218 10.86 -3.74 22.37
CA PHE A 218 12.18 -3.49 22.98
C PHE A 218 13.23 -4.58 22.69
N SER A 219 12.91 -5.59 21.87
CA SER A 219 13.78 -6.73 21.60
C SER A 219 14.95 -6.37 20.69
N ALA A 220 16.03 -7.17 20.70
CA ALA A 220 17.16 -6.93 19.82
C ALA A 220 16.80 -6.99 18.32
N PRO A 221 15.98 -7.96 17.85
CA PRO A 221 15.53 -7.97 16.45
C PRO A 221 14.74 -6.73 16.05
N VAL A 222 13.77 -6.28 16.85
CA VAL A 222 12.95 -5.10 16.49
C VAL A 222 13.76 -3.81 16.52
N ASN A 223 14.62 -3.61 17.53
CA ASN A 223 15.56 -2.48 17.55
C ASN A 223 16.52 -2.47 16.35
N THR A 224 16.93 -3.67 15.88
CA THR A 224 17.79 -3.81 14.69
C THR A 224 17.03 -3.49 13.40
N LEU A 225 15.75 -3.85 13.33
CA LEU A 225 14.89 -3.49 12.21
C LEU A 225 14.63 -1.99 12.16
N GLU A 226 14.36 -1.38 13.31
CA GLU A 226 14.11 0.05 13.46
C GLU A 226 15.32 0.89 13.01
N GLY A 227 16.51 0.53 13.51
CA GLY A 227 17.76 1.18 13.13
C GLY A 227 17.72 2.69 13.42
N SER A 228 18.15 3.50 12.44
CA SER A 228 17.99 4.95 12.46
C SER A 228 17.00 5.46 11.40
N GLU A 229 16.40 4.53 10.66
CA GLU A 229 15.66 4.78 9.43
C GLU A 229 14.15 4.77 9.64
N LEU A 230 13.68 4.00 10.63
CA LEU A 230 12.26 3.76 10.87
C LEU A 230 11.88 4.17 12.29
N ASN A 231 10.60 4.47 12.47
CA ASN A 231 9.98 4.74 13.76
C ASN A 231 8.93 3.66 14.03
N ASN A 232 9.04 2.94 15.13
CA ASN A 232 8.06 1.91 15.51
C ASN A 232 6.79 2.52 16.09
N LEU A 233 5.68 2.40 15.37
CA LEU A 233 4.44 3.10 15.71
C LEU A 233 3.79 2.58 17.00
N ILE A 234 4.05 1.34 17.39
CA ILE A 234 3.58 0.80 18.69
C ILE A 234 4.10 1.64 19.87
N GLU A 235 5.31 2.19 19.76
CA GLU A 235 5.91 2.97 20.84
C GLU A 235 5.25 4.34 21.06
N THR A 236 4.43 4.78 20.10
CA THR A 236 3.62 6.01 20.24
C THR A 236 2.41 5.81 21.15
N LEU A 237 1.99 4.57 21.38
CA LEU A 237 0.84 4.22 22.21
C LEU A 237 1.23 4.17 23.70
N PRO A 238 0.29 4.45 24.62
CA PRO A 238 0.49 4.18 26.04
C PRO A 238 0.85 2.70 26.26
N ALA A 239 1.76 2.40 27.20
CA ALA A 239 2.21 1.04 27.45
C ALA A 239 1.09 0.02 27.75
N THR A 240 -0.08 0.49 28.22
CA THR A 240 -1.25 -0.37 28.47
C THR A 240 -2.01 -0.78 27.21
N GLU A 241 -1.73 -0.17 26.06
CA GLU A 241 -2.46 -0.39 24.79
C GLU A 241 -1.57 -1.03 23.71
N GLN A 242 -0.32 -1.39 24.01
CA GLN A 242 0.65 -1.81 22.99
C GLN A 242 0.50 -3.27 22.53
N TYR A 243 -0.23 -4.10 23.27
CA TYR A 243 -0.21 -5.54 23.10
C TYR A 243 -1.06 -6.01 21.92
N THR A 244 -0.57 -7.01 21.19
CA THR A 244 -1.24 -7.60 20.03
C THR A 244 -1.51 -9.09 20.20
N TYR A 245 -0.90 -9.74 21.19
CA TYR A 245 -0.93 -11.18 21.36
C TYR A 245 -1.05 -11.58 22.83
N GLN A 246 -1.63 -12.76 23.10
CA GLN A 246 -1.73 -13.31 24.45
C GLN A 246 -1.17 -14.73 24.52
N PHE A 247 -0.16 -14.90 25.38
CA PHE A 247 0.50 -16.19 25.61
C PHE A 247 0.68 -16.45 27.10
N GLU A 248 0.20 -17.60 27.57
CA GLU A 248 0.31 -18.03 28.98
C GLU A 248 -0.19 -16.98 29.99
N GLY A 249 -1.22 -16.21 29.61
CA GLY A 249 -1.78 -15.14 30.43
C GLY A 249 -0.98 -13.84 30.44
N ASN A 250 0.03 -13.70 29.57
CA ASN A 250 0.78 -12.46 29.37
C ASN A 250 0.39 -11.82 28.03
N LEU A 251 0.00 -10.54 28.09
CA LEU A 251 -0.24 -9.72 26.92
C LEU A 251 1.10 -9.19 26.38
N GLN A 252 1.31 -9.34 25.09
CA GLN A 252 2.59 -9.19 24.42
C GLN A 252 2.43 -8.44 23.09
N VAL A 253 3.48 -7.78 22.63
CA VAL A 253 3.55 -7.20 21.28
C VAL A 253 4.29 -8.19 20.39
N LEU A 254 3.70 -8.56 19.26
CA LEU A 254 4.39 -9.30 18.18
C LEU A 254 4.17 -8.64 16.81
N ASP A 255 3.08 -7.90 16.64
CA ASP A 255 2.70 -7.25 15.40
C ASP A 255 3.11 -5.78 15.44
N HIS A 256 3.75 -5.32 14.37
CA HIS A 256 4.30 -3.98 14.31
C HIS A 256 3.94 -3.27 13.01
N ILE A 257 3.93 -1.94 13.07
CA ILE A 257 4.04 -1.05 11.92
C ILE A 257 5.20 -0.11 12.22
N LEU A 258 6.25 -0.16 11.41
CA LEU A 258 7.39 0.75 11.44
C LEU A 258 7.37 1.59 10.17
N VAL A 259 7.68 2.89 10.28
CA VAL A 259 7.61 3.81 9.13
C VAL A 259 8.80 4.73 9.03
N SER A 260 9.15 5.15 7.81
CA SER A 260 10.22 6.11 7.58
C SER A 260 9.94 7.47 8.25
N ASP A 261 11.00 8.22 8.51
CA ASP A 261 10.93 9.56 9.13
C ASP A 261 9.96 10.51 8.41
N ASN A 262 9.89 10.46 7.08
CA ASN A 262 8.99 11.33 6.32
C ASN A 262 7.52 11.04 6.65
N LEU A 263 7.13 9.76 6.67
CA LEU A 263 5.78 9.34 7.07
C LEU A 263 5.48 9.71 8.52
N PHE A 264 6.41 9.41 9.42
CA PHE A 264 6.24 9.65 10.86
C PHE A 264 6.03 11.13 11.17
N ASN A 265 6.91 12.00 10.65
CA ASN A 265 6.94 13.41 11.02
C ASN A 265 5.88 14.25 10.30
N ASN A 266 5.51 13.89 9.06
CA ASN A 266 4.71 14.77 8.20
C ASN A 266 3.29 14.27 7.94
N PHE A 267 3.04 12.96 8.02
CA PHE A 267 1.77 12.38 7.54
C PHE A 267 1.04 11.52 8.57
N LEU A 268 1.71 11.04 9.62
CA LEU A 268 1.07 10.22 10.65
C LEU A 268 -0.03 11.01 11.37
N SER A 269 -1.23 10.45 11.37
CA SER A 269 -2.43 11.06 11.96
C SER A 269 -2.96 10.27 13.16
N GLY A 270 -2.68 8.98 13.22
CA GLY A 270 -3.10 8.13 14.35
C GLY A 270 -2.57 6.71 14.22
N VAL A 271 -2.50 6.03 15.36
CA VAL A 271 -2.14 4.63 15.51
C VAL A 271 -3.08 4.04 16.56
N ASP A 272 -3.48 2.79 16.37
CA ASP A 272 -4.22 2.04 17.39
C ASP A 272 -3.92 0.54 17.28
N VAL A 273 -4.05 -0.17 18.38
CA VAL A 273 -4.17 -1.64 18.35
C VAL A 273 -5.63 -1.96 18.59
N VAL A 274 -6.28 -2.57 17.61
CA VAL A 274 -7.73 -2.81 17.69
C VAL A 274 -7.98 -4.08 18.50
N HIS A 275 -8.05 -3.91 19.81
CA HIS A 275 -8.25 -4.99 20.77
C HIS A 275 -9.60 -5.69 20.56
N GLY A 276 -9.56 -6.92 20.05
CA GLY A 276 -10.74 -7.75 19.81
C GLY A 276 -10.53 -9.24 20.04
N ASN A 277 -9.27 -9.67 20.23
CA ASN A 277 -8.84 -11.06 20.23
C ASN A 277 -7.93 -11.40 21.41
N ALA A 278 -6.87 -10.62 21.67
CA ALA A 278 -5.86 -11.00 22.66
C ALA A 278 -6.44 -11.07 24.09
N GLU A 279 -7.43 -10.25 24.39
CA GLU A 279 -8.15 -10.25 25.67
C GLU A 279 -9.24 -11.33 25.79
N GLN A 280 -9.61 -11.98 24.67
CA GLN A 280 -10.65 -13.01 24.66
C GLN A 280 -10.09 -14.37 25.08
N ASP A 281 -10.97 -15.22 25.62
CA ASP A 281 -10.62 -16.62 25.86
C ASP A 281 -10.24 -17.31 24.53
N THR A 282 -9.31 -18.26 24.61
CA THR A 282 -8.81 -18.99 23.44
C THR A 282 -9.92 -19.72 22.69
N ASP A 283 -10.98 -20.11 23.39
CA ASP A 283 -12.14 -20.81 22.83
C ASP A 283 -13.09 -19.89 22.04
N PHE A 284 -12.99 -18.56 22.21
CA PHE A 284 -13.91 -17.58 21.61
C PHE A 284 -13.27 -16.66 20.58
N ARG A 285 -11.94 -16.66 20.46
CA ARG A 285 -11.22 -15.84 19.47
C ARG A 285 -11.09 -16.56 18.12
N PHE A 286 -11.22 -15.82 17.03
CA PHE A 286 -11.13 -16.36 15.65
C PHE A 286 -9.73 -16.21 15.03
N THR A 287 -8.93 -15.33 15.62
CA THR A 287 -7.48 -15.18 15.46
C THR A 287 -6.90 -14.93 16.84
N ASP A 288 -5.63 -15.25 17.06
CA ASP A 288 -4.90 -15.02 18.31
C ASP A 288 -4.16 -13.67 18.34
N HIS A 289 -4.17 -12.93 17.23
CA HIS A 289 -3.57 -11.61 17.09
C HIS A 289 -4.61 -10.49 17.02
N ASP A 290 -4.33 -9.37 17.67
CA ASP A 290 -5.01 -8.10 17.47
C ASP A 290 -4.31 -7.29 16.36
N PRO A 291 -5.07 -6.77 15.39
CA PRO A 291 -4.49 -6.00 14.30
C PRO A 291 -4.05 -4.61 14.76
N VAL A 292 -2.90 -4.17 14.26
CA VAL A 292 -2.40 -2.81 14.40
C VAL A 292 -2.89 -1.98 13.21
N VAL A 293 -3.43 -0.79 13.46
CA VAL A 293 -3.86 0.14 12.42
C VAL A 293 -3.14 1.46 12.54
N ALA A 294 -2.69 2.00 11.41
CA ALA A 294 -2.13 3.34 11.32
C ALA A 294 -2.89 4.16 10.27
N GLN A 295 -3.13 5.43 10.58
CA GLN A 295 -3.74 6.39 9.67
C GLN A 295 -2.72 7.43 9.25
N PHE A 296 -2.60 7.63 7.93
CA PHE A 296 -1.78 8.67 7.33
C PHE A 296 -2.67 9.64 6.56
N THR A 297 -2.41 10.93 6.72
CA THR A 297 -3.07 12.01 5.98
C THR A 297 -2.05 12.69 5.10
N PHE A 298 -2.19 12.52 3.79
CA PHE A 298 -1.38 13.23 2.81
C PHE A 298 -2.12 14.50 2.40
N PRO A 299 -1.61 15.70 2.75
CA PRO A 299 -2.22 16.94 2.32
C PRO A 299 -2.07 17.05 0.80
N TYR A 300 -3.18 17.25 0.10
CA TYR A 300 -3.15 17.64 -1.30
C TYR A 300 -2.62 19.06 -1.43
N ALA A 301 -1.88 19.34 -2.50
CA ALA A 301 -1.53 20.72 -2.82
C ALA A 301 -2.80 21.49 -3.20
N ILE A 302 -2.95 22.71 -2.67
CA ILE A 302 -4.11 23.57 -2.93
C ILE A 302 -3.59 24.94 -3.38
N ASN A 303 -4.12 25.48 -4.49
CA ASN A 303 -3.77 26.80 -4.99
C ASN A 303 -4.45 27.93 -4.20
N GLY A 304 -4.14 29.18 -4.55
CA GLY A 304 -4.71 30.36 -3.89
C GLY A 304 -6.24 30.48 -3.98
N ASN A 305 -6.88 29.74 -4.88
CA ASN A 305 -8.33 29.73 -5.09
C ASN A 305 -9.02 28.55 -4.37
N GLY A 306 -8.27 27.68 -3.68
CA GLY A 306 -8.83 26.52 -2.99
C GLY A 306 -8.96 25.27 -3.86
N CYS A 307 -8.42 25.26 -5.07
CA CYS A 307 -8.44 24.11 -5.98
C CYS A 307 -7.25 23.20 -5.76
N TYR A 308 -7.45 21.90 -5.93
CA TYR A 308 -6.37 20.92 -5.81
C TYR A 308 -5.41 21.03 -6.99
N VAL A 309 -4.12 21.16 -6.70
CA VAL A 309 -3.08 21.24 -7.73
C VAL A 309 -2.54 19.85 -8.00
N VAL A 310 -2.68 19.40 -9.24
CA VAL A 310 -2.26 18.09 -9.71
C VAL A 310 -1.33 18.25 -10.90
N ALA A 311 -0.18 17.58 -10.86
CA ALA A 311 0.76 17.58 -11.97
C ALA A 311 1.09 16.15 -12.40
N LEU A 312 1.11 15.91 -13.71
CA LEU A 312 1.58 14.65 -14.24
C LEU A 312 3.08 14.48 -13.97
N ALA A 313 3.52 13.26 -13.72
CA ALA A 313 4.94 12.98 -13.56
C ALA A 313 5.72 13.41 -14.83
N GLY A 314 6.72 14.27 -14.67
CA GLY A 314 7.45 14.88 -15.79
C GLY A 314 6.87 16.22 -16.29
N SER A 315 5.84 16.74 -15.63
CA SER A 315 5.29 18.07 -15.94
C SER A 315 6.34 19.18 -15.80
N PRO A 316 6.34 20.19 -16.69
CA PRO A 316 7.17 21.40 -16.53
C PRO A 316 6.68 22.32 -15.39
N PHE A 317 5.56 22.00 -14.73
CA PHE A 317 5.07 22.77 -13.58
C PHE A 317 6.08 22.78 -12.43
N SER A 318 6.37 23.97 -11.91
CA SER A 318 7.38 24.19 -10.87
C SER A 318 6.81 24.53 -9.49
N GLY A 319 5.47 24.58 -9.36
CA GLY A 319 4.80 24.79 -8.09
C GLY A 319 4.64 23.51 -7.28
N ALA A 320 4.07 23.63 -6.08
CA ALA A 320 3.68 22.47 -5.29
C ALA A 320 2.45 21.81 -5.92
N ALA A 321 2.54 20.53 -6.24
CA ALA A 321 1.44 19.74 -6.79
C ALA A 321 1.43 18.34 -6.18
N SER A 322 0.24 17.75 -6.08
CA SER A 322 0.10 16.30 -5.92
C SER A 322 0.45 15.64 -7.25
N ILE A 323 1.50 14.81 -7.26
CA ILE A 323 1.99 14.18 -8.49
C ILE A 323 1.11 12.97 -8.85
N VAL A 324 0.73 12.81 -10.11
CA VAL A 324 -0.01 11.64 -10.60
C VAL A 324 0.83 10.94 -11.68
N GLU A 325 1.09 9.65 -11.48
CA GLU A 325 1.66 8.79 -12.52
C GLU A 325 0.58 8.39 -13.53
N ILE A 326 0.91 8.44 -14.83
CA ILE A 326 0.00 8.06 -15.91
C ILE A 326 -0.16 6.54 -15.89
N GLY A 327 -1.33 6.08 -15.47
CA GLY A 327 -1.47 4.76 -14.87
C GLY A 327 -1.82 3.58 -15.77
N ASP A 328 -1.93 3.71 -17.10
CA ASP A 328 -2.55 2.64 -17.88
C ASP A 328 -1.93 2.34 -19.25
N ILE A 329 -1.69 1.04 -19.50
CA ILE A 329 -1.12 0.52 -20.75
C ILE A 329 -2.07 0.80 -21.92
N GLY A 330 -1.72 1.77 -22.76
CA GLY A 330 -2.45 2.13 -23.98
C GLY A 330 -3.19 3.47 -23.93
N TYR A 331 -3.10 4.24 -22.84
CA TYR A 331 -3.69 5.57 -22.70
C TYR A 331 -2.71 6.54 -22.01
N ASN A 332 -2.30 7.61 -22.69
CA ASN A 332 -1.46 8.68 -22.14
C ASN A 332 -2.36 9.76 -21.52
N GLY A 333 -2.74 9.70 -20.24
CA GLY A 333 -3.63 10.74 -19.68
C GLY A 333 -4.17 10.49 -18.27
N VAL A 334 -4.87 11.48 -17.70
CA VAL A 334 -5.53 11.43 -16.38
C VAL A 334 -7.01 11.79 -16.47
N ARG A 335 -7.85 11.11 -15.69
CA ARG A 335 -9.27 11.43 -15.55
C ARG A 335 -9.68 11.53 -14.08
N PHE A 336 -10.32 12.64 -13.71
CA PHE A 336 -10.81 12.86 -12.34
C PHE A 336 -12.28 12.42 -12.12
N HIS A 337 -12.97 11.83 -13.13
CA HIS A 337 -14.36 11.36 -12.99
C HIS A 337 -14.68 9.96 -13.62
N SER A 338 -15.52 9.20 -12.90
CA SER A 338 -16.10 7.84 -13.04
C SER A 338 -15.74 6.90 -14.22
N GLY A 339 -15.49 5.62 -13.87
CA GLY A 339 -15.37 4.47 -14.78
C GLY A 339 -13.99 4.32 -15.42
N ARG A 340 -13.33 3.14 -15.24
CA ARG A 340 -11.96 2.80 -15.72
C ARG A 340 -11.51 3.62 -16.93
N TRP A 341 -10.54 4.53 -16.75
CA TRP A 341 -9.06 4.35 -16.85
C TRP A 341 -8.39 5.58 -16.18
N GLY A 342 -7.28 5.41 -15.44
CA GLY A 342 -6.38 6.49 -14.94
C GLY A 342 -6.88 7.42 -13.82
N MET A 343 -7.55 6.91 -12.78
CA MET A 343 -8.10 7.75 -11.71
C MET A 343 -7.03 8.26 -10.74
N ALA A 344 -6.97 9.58 -10.56
CA ALA A 344 -6.46 10.14 -9.32
C ALA A 344 -7.51 9.87 -8.22
N GLN A 345 -7.30 8.81 -7.44
CA GLN A 345 -8.20 8.40 -6.36
C GLN A 345 -8.15 9.42 -5.19
N GLY A 346 -9.31 9.73 -4.59
CA GLY A 346 -9.43 10.56 -3.38
C GLY A 346 -10.06 11.94 -3.56
N PHE A 347 -10.54 12.24 -4.76
CA PHE A 347 -11.03 13.55 -5.14
C PHE A 347 -12.57 13.56 -5.25
N ASN A 348 -13.23 14.55 -4.65
CA ASN A 348 -14.68 14.57 -4.57
C ASN A 348 -15.30 15.19 -5.83
N ASN A 349 -16.53 14.80 -6.16
CA ASN A 349 -17.28 15.27 -7.33
C ASN A 349 -17.67 16.77 -7.29
N SER A 350 -17.14 17.56 -6.36
CA SER A 350 -17.53 18.96 -6.15
C SER A 350 -16.33 19.87 -5.88
N THR A 351 -15.11 19.38 -6.07
CA THR A 351 -13.87 20.15 -5.93
C THR A 351 -13.30 20.50 -7.27
N CYS A 352 -12.75 21.71 -7.36
CA CYS A 352 -12.00 22.17 -8.52
C CYS A 352 -10.56 21.65 -8.51
N TYR A 353 -9.99 21.51 -9.70
CA TYR A 353 -8.62 21.07 -9.97
C TYR A 353 -7.86 22.11 -10.78
N GLU A 354 -6.59 22.30 -10.45
CA GLU A 354 -5.57 22.87 -11.32
C GLU A 354 -4.71 21.71 -11.83
N VAL A 355 -4.84 21.35 -13.10
CA VAL A 355 -4.23 20.16 -13.70
C VAL A 355 -3.12 20.55 -14.66
N HIS A 356 -1.93 19.99 -14.45
CA HIS A 356 -0.74 20.26 -15.24
C HIS A 356 -0.29 19.00 -15.99
N GLY A 357 -0.40 19.03 -17.32
CA GLY A 357 0.09 18.01 -18.25
C GLY A 357 1.62 17.96 -18.35
N THR A 358 2.14 17.28 -19.37
CA THR A 358 3.58 17.23 -19.69
C THR A 358 3.87 17.80 -21.06
N ASP A 359 5.10 17.64 -21.57
CA ASP A 359 5.43 18.00 -22.95
C ASP A 359 5.11 16.87 -23.97
N ASN A 360 4.27 15.91 -23.59
CA ASN A 360 3.86 14.76 -24.41
C ASN A 360 2.38 14.90 -24.82
N ASN A 361 1.89 13.99 -25.67
CA ASN A 361 0.49 14.00 -26.07
C ASN A 361 -0.37 13.29 -25.01
N GLU A 362 -1.26 14.06 -24.38
CA GLU A 362 -2.10 13.62 -23.27
C GLU A 362 -3.60 13.64 -23.56
N ILE A 363 -4.35 12.86 -22.77
CA ILE A 363 -5.79 13.01 -22.59
C ILE A 363 -6.03 13.45 -21.15
N ILE A 364 -6.44 14.70 -20.94
CA ILE A 364 -6.72 15.25 -19.62
C ILE A 364 -8.21 15.51 -19.49
N THR A 365 -8.84 14.92 -18.48
CA THR A 365 -10.25 15.16 -18.16
C THR A 365 -10.38 15.69 -16.75
N GLY A 366 -10.94 16.89 -16.61
CA GLY A 366 -11.26 17.57 -15.36
C GLY A 366 -12.30 16.84 -14.49
N GLY A 367 -12.71 17.53 -13.44
CA GLY A 367 -13.74 17.18 -12.49
C GLY A 367 -15.15 17.62 -12.90
N LEU A 368 -15.98 17.95 -11.92
CA LEU A 368 -17.35 18.44 -12.15
C LEU A 368 -17.55 19.87 -11.60
N ALA A 369 -16.45 20.54 -11.27
CA ALA A 369 -16.42 21.90 -10.76
C ALA A 369 -15.51 22.73 -11.67
N ASP A 370 -15.48 24.04 -11.43
CA ASP A 370 -14.70 25.00 -12.23
C ASP A 370 -13.19 24.68 -12.18
N ASP A 371 -12.65 24.08 -13.24
CA ASP A 371 -11.27 23.59 -13.30
C ASP A 371 -10.34 24.50 -14.11
N SER A 372 -9.04 24.33 -13.90
CA SER A 372 -7.97 24.91 -14.72
C SER A 372 -7.11 23.80 -15.29
N ILE A 373 -7.05 23.67 -16.61
CA ILE A 373 -6.35 22.58 -17.30
C ILE A 373 -5.26 23.17 -18.21
N PHE A 374 -4.01 22.74 -17.97
CA PHE A 374 -2.82 23.13 -18.72
C PHE A 374 -2.25 21.90 -19.45
N GLY A 375 -2.31 21.88 -20.78
CA GLY A 375 -1.76 20.80 -21.63
C GLY A 375 -0.23 20.84 -21.67
N TYR A 376 0.32 22.03 -21.96
CA TYR A 376 1.74 22.29 -22.26
C TYR A 376 2.11 21.94 -23.70
N ALA A 377 3.14 21.14 -23.96
CA ALA A 377 3.51 20.80 -25.33
C ALA A 377 2.96 19.42 -25.68
N GLY A 378 2.64 19.19 -26.94
CA GLY A 378 1.99 17.95 -27.36
C GLY A 378 0.68 18.25 -28.08
N ASN A 379 0.08 17.22 -28.67
CA ASN A 379 -1.25 17.30 -29.23
C ASN A 379 -2.23 16.69 -28.21
N ASP A 380 -2.83 17.54 -27.40
CA ASP A 380 -3.59 17.11 -26.24
C ASP A 380 -5.09 17.01 -26.54
N LEU A 381 -5.78 16.19 -25.73
CA LEU A 381 -7.23 16.18 -25.62
C LEU A 381 -7.61 16.65 -24.22
N LEU A 382 -8.13 17.88 -24.11
CA LEU A 382 -8.51 18.50 -22.84
C LEU A 382 -10.04 18.53 -22.72
N ILE A 383 -10.57 18.02 -21.62
CA ILE A 383 -12.02 17.87 -21.40
C ILE A 383 -12.41 18.43 -20.03
N GLY A 384 -13.31 19.42 -19.98
CA GLY A 384 -13.75 20.09 -18.74
C GLY A 384 -14.82 19.31 -17.96
N LEU A 385 -15.89 18.92 -18.66
CA LEU A 385 -17.10 18.22 -18.16
C LEU A 385 -18.18 19.16 -17.64
N PHE A 386 -18.21 19.45 -16.35
CA PHE A 386 -19.18 20.35 -15.74
C PHE A 386 -18.41 21.39 -14.94
N GLY A 387 -18.92 22.61 -14.90
CA GLY A 387 -18.23 23.71 -14.25
C GLY A 387 -17.98 24.82 -15.26
N ASN A 388 -17.40 25.92 -14.83
CA ASN A 388 -16.85 26.93 -15.73
C ASN A 388 -15.35 26.70 -15.81
N ASP A 389 -14.90 26.01 -16.85
CA ASP A 389 -13.55 25.51 -16.95
C ASP A 389 -12.66 26.47 -17.74
N THR A 390 -11.38 26.49 -17.37
CA THR A 390 -10.34 27.29 -18.03
C THR A 390 -9.28 26.37 -18.63
N PHE A 391 -8.91 26.63 -19.89
CA PHE A 391 -7.96 25.81 -20.63
C PHE A 391 -6.78 26.62 -21.13
N THR A 392 -5.60 26.02 -21.07
CA THR A 392 -4.39 26.45 -21.78
C THR A 392 -3.85 25.23 -22.51
N GLY A 393 -4.03 25.16 -23.83
CA GLY A 393 -3.59 24.02 -24.65
C GLY A 393 -2.07 23.95 -24.69
N GLY A 394 -1.46 25.07 -25.07
CA GLY A 394 -0.03 25.24 -25.19
C GLY A 394 0.45 25.00 -26.63
N ALA A 395 1.55 24.26 -26.78
CA ALA A 395 2.21 24.08 -28.07
C ALA A 395 1.89 22.72 -28.70
N GLY A 396 1.17 22.74 -29.80
CA GLY A 396 0.81 21.55 -30.58
C GLY A 396 -0.61 21.72 -31.10
N ALA A 397 -1.18 20.67 -31.66
CA ALA A 397 -2.55 20.71 -32.19
C ALA A 397 -3.50 20.11 -31.14
N ASP A 398 -4.12 20.98 -30.35
CA ASP A 398 -4.93 20.58 -29.22
C ASP A 398 -6.41 20.45 -29.58
N LEU A 399 -7.07 19.50 -28.92
CA LEU A 399 -8.51 19.28 -28.99
C LEU A 399 -9.14 19.56 -27.63
N ILE A 400 -9.88 20.66 -27.54
CA ILE A 400 -10.47 21.13 -26.28
C ILE A 400 -11.99 20.96 -26.32
N ASN A 401 -12.56 20.36 -25.27
CA ASN A 401 -14.01 20.20 -25.11
C ASN A 401 -14.46 20.62 -23.71
N GLY A 402 -15.02 21.82 -23.59
CA GLY A 402 -15.53 22.35 -22.32
C GLY A 402 -16.69 21.51 -21.76
N ASN A 403 -17.65 21.19 -22.63
CA ASN A 403 -18.94 20.54 -22.32
C ASN A 403 -19.94 21.49 -21.65
N ASN A 404 -20.35 21.24 -20.40
CA ASN A 404 -21.41 22.00 -19.74
C ASN A 404 -20.81 23.06 -18.84
N GLY A 405 -20.90 24.31 -19.25
CA GLY A 405 -20.23 25.37 -18.51
C GLY A 405 -20.35 26.72 -19.18
N ILE A 406 -19.65 27.69 -18.60
CA ILE A 406 -19.12 28.82 -19.35
C ILE A 406 -17.61 28.64 -19.36
N ASP A 407 -17.11 28.09 -20.45
CA ASP A 407 -15.73 27.64 -20.56
C ASP A 407 -14.88 28.65 -21.35
N GLU A 408 -13.61 28.78 -20.98
CA GLU A 408 -12.67 29.75 -21.58
C GLU A 408 -11.33 29.09 -21.96
N ILE A 409 -10.90 29.29 -23.20
CA ILE A 409 -9.53 28.96 -23.65
C ILE A 409 -8.66 30.22 -23.66
N LEU A 410 -7.51 30.16 -23.01
CA LEU A 410 -6.63 31.32 -22.80
C LEU A 410 -5.60 31.55 -23.93
N ASP A 411 -5.28 30.52 -24.72
CA ASP A 411 -4.16 30.54 -25.66
C ASP A 411 -4.45 29.93 -27.05
N PHE A 412 -5.71 29.80 -27.43
CA PHE A 412 -6.14 29.17 -28.68
C PHE A 412 -5.39 29.70 -29.91
N GLU A 413 -4.83 28.80 -30.72
CA GLU A 413 -4.17 29.08 -31.98
C GLU A 413 -5.05 28.70 -33.19
N PRO A 414 -5.66 29.68 -33.89
CA PRO A 414 -6.55 29.40 -35.01
C PRO A 414 -5.87 28.65 -36.16
N GLY A 415 -6.45 27.50 -36.53
CA GLY A 415 -5.95 26.64 -37.61
C GLY A 415 -4.91 25.61 -37.16
N VAL A 416 -4.57 25.61 -35.87
CA VAL A 416 -3.79 24.56 -35.20
C VAL A 416 -4.71 23.80 -34.24
N ASP A 417 -5.40 24.52 -33.36
CA ASP A 417 -6.28 23.95 -32.34
C ASP A 417 -7.73 23.76 -32.82
N PHE A 418 -8.43 22.87 -32.13
CA PHE A 418 -9.85 22.60 -32.30
C PHE A 418 -10.57 22.67 -30.96
N CYS A 419 -11.68 23.41 -30.89
CA CYS A 419 -12.53 23.45 -29.70
C CYS A 419 -13.96 22.97 -29.99
N PHE A 420 -14.64 22.49 -28.95
CA PHE A 420 -16.07 22.18 -28.95
C PHE A 420 -16.69 22.57 -27.61
N ASN A 421 -17.90 23.11 -27.62
CA ASN A 421 -18.63 23.51 -26.39
C ASN A 421 -17.75 24.37 -25.47
N VAL A 422 -17.22 25.46 -26.02
CA VAL A 422 -16.46 26.48 -25.28
C VAL A 422 -17.05 27.84 -25.65
N GLU A 423 -17.35 28.65 -24.64
CA GLU A 423 -18.02 29.94 -24.79
C GLU A 423 -17.06 31.09 -25.11
N LEU A 424 -15.80 31.00 -24.65
CA LEU A 424 -14.79 32.06 -24.77
C LEU A 424 -13.45 31.51 -25.25
N GLY A 425 -12.73 32.29 -26.08
CA GLY A 425 -11.39 31.93 -26.53
C GLY A 425 -11.33 30.96 -27.71
N CYS A 426 -12.48 30.64 -28.30
CA CYS A 426 -12.65 29.94 -29.57
C CYS A 426 -13.68 30.70 -30.44
#